data_AF-A0A849PX04-F1
#
_entry.id   AF-A0A849PX04-F1
#
_cell.length_a   1.000
_cell.length_b   1.000
_cell.length_c   1.000
_cell.angle_alpha   90.00
_cell.angle_beta   90.00
_cell.angle_gamma   90.00
#
_symmetry.space_group_name_H-M   'P 1'
#
loop_
_entity.id
_entity.type
_entity.pdbx_description
1 polymer ?
#
loop_
_entity_poly.entity_id
_entity_poly.type
_entity_poly.pdbx_seq_one_letter_code
_entity_poly.pdbx_strand_id
1 'polypeptide(L)' 'DRKNVILLGDSIEDIKMVKGIDYDNIIKIGFLNENQEKSLEAYKRNFDVVILNDSGMGYVNSLLGDILDKN' A
#
# COMPACT_ATOMS: atom_id res chain seq x y z
N ASP A 1 17.56 11.84 6.45
CA ASP A 1 16.30 11.20 6.87
C ASP A 1 15.69 10.36 5.78
N ARG A 2 14.99 9.28 6.16
CA ARG A 2 14.15 8.49 5.25
C ARG A 2 12.72 9.01 5.35
N LYS A 3 12.39 10.00 4.52
CA LYS A 3 11.09 10.69 4.53
C LYS A 3 10.08 10.11 3.54
N ASN A 4 10.45 9.07 2.79
CA ASN A 4 9.55 8.39 1.86
C ASN A 4 9.12 7.06 2.45
N VAL A 5 7.82 6.81 2.52
CA VAL A 5 7.22 5.62 3.11
C VAL A 5 6.41 4.86 2.06
N ILE A 6 6.57 3.55 2.01
CA ILE A 6 5.61 2.64 1.37
C ILE A 6 4.96 1.84 2.50
N LEU A 7 3.65 1.99 2.63
CA LEU A 7 2.83 1.27 3.60
C LEU A 7 2.15 0.12 2.87
N LEU A 8 2.41 -1.11 3.33
CA LEU A 8 1.76 -2.31 2.86
C LEU A 8 0.86 -2.84 3.98
N GLY A 9 -0.40 -3.11 3.69
CA GLY A 9 -1.36 -3.61 4.67
C GLY A 9 -2.43 -4.49 4.04
N ASP A 10 -3.01 -5.40 4.81
CA ASP A 10 -4.11 -6.28 4.42
C ASP A 10 -5.41 -5.97 5.18
N SER A 11 -5.39 -4.92 5.99
CA SER A 11 -6.52 -4.37 6.73
C SER A 11 -6.54 -2.85 6.66
N ILE A 12 -7.71 -2.22 6.88
CA ILE A 12 -7.80 -0.74 6.90
C ILE A 12 -7.03 -0.18 8.10
N GLU A 13 -6.95 -0.93 9.18
CA GLU A 13 -6.28 -0.58 10.43
C GLU A 13 -4.78 -0.34 10.22
N ASP A 14 -4.18 -0.98 9.22
CA ASP A 14 -2.77 -0.85 8.86
C ASP A 14 -2.37 0.56 8.46
N ILE A 15 -3.31 1.39 7.98
CA ILE A 15 -3.03 2.80 7.70
C ILE A 15 -2.52 3.56 8.94
N LYS A 16 -2.77 3.03 10.14
CA LYS A 16 -2.32 3.63 11.41
C LYS A 16 -0.85 3.29 11.72
N MET A 17 -0.22 2.35 11.02
CA MET A 17 1.18 1.98 11.25
C MET A 17 2.16 3.15 11.03
N VAL A 18 1.77 4.15 10.24
CA VAL A 18 2.58 5.36 10.03
C VAL A 18 2.39 6.42 11.11
N LYS A 19 1.57 6.16 12.13
CA LYS A 19 1.38 7.10 13.24
C LYS A 19 2.69 7.25 14.01
N GLY A 20 3.20 8.48 14.09
CA GLY A 20 4.45 8.79 14.78
C GLY A 20 5.69 8.65 13.90
N ILE A 21 5.53 8.31 12.61
CA ILE A 21 6.59 8.39 11.62
C ILE A 21 6.49 9.77 10.95
N ASP A 22 7.61 10.46 10.86
CA ASP A 22 7.72 11.73 10.13
C ASP A 22 8.12 11.43 8.67
N TYR A 23 7.25 11.78 7.73
CA TYR A 23 7.40 11.49 6.31
C TYR A 23 6.92 12.65 5.44
N ASP A 24 7.58 12.85 4.30
CA ASP A 24 7.22 13.83 3.28
C ASP A 24 6.29 13.19 2.22
N ASN A 25 6.54 11.93 1.87
CA ASN A 25 5.76 11.18 0.89
C ASN A 25 5.35 9.81 1.41
N ILE A 26 4.14 9.38 1.06
CA ILE A 26 3.62 8.05 1.40
C ILE A 26 2.86 7.46 0.20
N ILE A 27 3.09 6.18 -0.06
CA ILE A 27 2.25 5.34 -0.94
C ILE A 27 1.66 4.22 -0.09
N LYS A 28 0.33 4.06 -0.09
CA LYS A 28 -0.40 3.03 0.65
C LYS A 28 -0.91 1.97 -0.31
N ILE A 29 -0.52 0.72 -0.09
CA ILE A 29 -0.90 -0.43 -0.91
C ILE A 29 -1.65 -1.42 -0.02
N GLY A 30 -2.92 -1.68 -0.37
CA GLY A 30 -3.81 -2.57 0.37
C GLY A 30 -3.97 -3.91 -0.35
N PHE A 31 -3.77 -5.03 0.36
CA PHE A 31 -4.04 -6.38 -0.13
C PHE A 31 -5.44 -6.81 0.32
N LEU A 32 -6.40 -6.83 -0.60
CA LEU A 32 -7.77 -7.21 -0.32
C LEU A 32 -8.05 -8.62 -0.85
N ASN A 33 -7.81 -9.60 0.01
CA ASN A 33 -7.92 -11.01 -0.34
C ASN A 33 -9.33 -11.57 -0.06
N GLU A 34 -10.02 -11.02 0.93
CA GLU A 34 -11.33 -11.50 1.37
C GLU A 34 -12.41 -10.42 1.26
N ASN A 35 -13.68 -10.84 1.18
CA ASN A 35 -14.85 -9.95 1.23
C ASN A 35 -14.78 -8.76 0.24
N GLN A 36 -14.19 -8.97 -0.95
CA GLN A 36 -13.91 -7.90 -1.92
C GLN A 36 -15.15 -7.03 -2.21
N GLU A 37 -16.31 -7.64 -2.45
CA GLU A 37 -17.55 -6.92 -2.73
C GLU A 37 -17.96 -5.94 -1.63
N LYS A 38 -17.75 -6.29 -0.36
CA LYS A 38 -18.13 -5.45 0.79
C LYS A 38 -17.06 -4.42 1.14
N SER A 39 -15.79 -4.77 0.91
CA SER A 39 -14.64 -4.01 1.41
C SER A 39 -13.97 -3.14 0.35
N LEU A 40 -14.16 -3.41 -0.95
CA LEU A 40 -13.44 -2.74 -2.03
C LEU A 40 -13.57 -1.22 -1.99
N GLU A 41 -14.79 -0.72 -1.79
CA GLU A 41 -15.03 0.72 -1.72
C GLU A 41 -14.37 1.37 -0.49
N ALA A 42 -14.26 0.65 0.62
CA ALA A 42 -13.54 1.13 1.79
C ALA A 42 -12.02 1.12 1.54
N TYR A 43 -11.49 0.10 0.85
CA TYR A 43 -10.07 0.03 0.51
C TYR A 43 -9.66 1.13 -0.48
N LYS A 44 -10.44 1.35 -1.55
CA LYS A 44 -10.21 2.43 -2.53
C LYS A 44 -10.17 3.82 -1.90
N ARG A 45 -10.88 4.04 -0.79
CA ARG A 45 -10.86 5.32 -0.05
C ARG A 45 -9.64 5.50 0.84
N ASN A 46 -8.98 4.42 1.25
CA ASN A 46 -7.91 4.45 2.27
C ASN A 46 -6.52 4.13 1.70
N PHE A 47 -6.45 3.41 0.59
CA PHE A 47 -5.22 3.00 -0.10
C PHE A 47 -5.13 3.64 -1.48
N ASP A 48 -3.91 3.96 -1.91
CA ASP A 48 -3.61 4.48 -3.25
C ASP A 48 -3.68 3.37 -4.30
N VAL A 49 -3.31 2.14 -3.90
CA VAL A 49 -3.39 0.93 -4.72
C VAL A 49 -4.08 -0.17 -3.94
N VAL A 50 -5.01 -0.88 -4.59
CA VAL A 50 -5.67 -2.06 -4.02
C VAL A 50 -5.33 -3.27 -4.88
N ILE A 51 -4.66 -4.25 -4.29
CA ILE A 51 -4.30 -5.52 -4.89
C ILE A 51 -5.37 -6.53 -4.49
N LEU A 52 -5.98 -7.20 -5.48
CA LEU A 52 -7.05 -8.17 -5.29
C LEU A 52 -6.56 -9.60 -5.48
N ASN A 53 -7.38 -10.57 -5.07
CA ASN A 53 -7.27 -11.99 -5.40
C ASN A 53 -6.01 -12.70 -4.89
N ASP A 54 -5.54 -12.37 -3.68
CA ASP A 54 -4.35 -13.00 -3.08
C ASP A 54 -3.12 -12.97 -3.99
N SER A 55 -2.96 -11.85 -4.70
CA SER A 55 -1.79 -11.61 -5.52
C SER A 55 -0.57 -11.36 -4.64
N GLY A 56 0.57 -11.94 -5.02
CA GLY A 56 1.84 -11.72 -4.34
C GLY A 56 2.45 -10.32 -4.56
N MET A 57 3.71 -10.16 -4.17
CA MET A 57 4.45 -8.88 -4.18
C MET A 57 4.90 -8.40 -5.58
N GLY A 58 4.40 -8.99 -6.68
CA GLY A 58 4.86 -8.66 -8.03
C GLY A 58 4.74 -7.18 -8.39
N TYR A 59 3.57 -6.58 -8.09
CA TYR A 59 3.35 -5.14 -8.29
C TYR A 59 4.29 -4.29 -7.43
N VAL A 60 4.44 -4.63 -6.14
CA VAL A 60 5.30 -3.90 -5.21
C VAL A 60 6.76 -3.95 -5.68
N ASN A 61 7.23 -5.10 -6.13
CA ASN A 61 8.58 -5.26 -6.66
C ASN A 61 8.79 -4.44 -7.94
N SER A 62 7.81 -4.42 -8.86
CA SER A 62 7.88 -3.58 -10.06
C SER A 62 7.93 -2.10 -9.71
N LEU A 63 7.06 -1.65 -8.81
CA LEU A 63 7.03 -0.26 -8.33
C LEU A 63 8.35 0.13 -7.66
N LEU A 64 8.91 -0.76 -6.82
CA LEU A 64 10.23 -0.54 -6.23
C LEU A 64 11.33 -0.49 -7.28
N GLY A 65 11.25 -1.31 -8.32
CA GLY A 65 12.11 -1.21 -9.51
C GLY A 65 12.04 0.19 -10.10
N ASP A 66 10.85 0.68 -10.44
CA ASP A 66 10.66 2.02 -11.03
C ASP A 66 11.17 3.17 -10.13
N ILE A 67 11.03 3.04 -8.81
CA ILE A 67 11.47 4.06 -7.83
C ILE A 67 12.99 4.02 -7.61
N LEU A 68 13.57 2.83 -7.56
CA LEU A 68 14.98 2.62 -7.19
C LEU A 68 15.90 2.63 -8.42
N ASP A 69 15.39 2.23 -9.58
CA ASP A 69 16.10 2.30 -10.85
C ASP A 69 16.19 3.76 -11.27
N LYS A 70 17.26 4.40 -10.77
CA LYS A 70 17.76 5.66 -11.28
C LYS A 70 18.29 5.45 -12.68
N ASN A 71 17.43 5.61 -13.68
CA ASN A 71 17.89 6.20 -14.93
C ASN A 71 18.28 7.66 -14.69
#